data_AF-A0A357EM68-F1
#
_entry.id   AF-A0A357EM68-F1
#
_cell.length_a   1.000
_cell.length_b   1.000
_cell.length_c   1.000
_cell.angle_alpha   90.00
_cell.angle_beta   90.00
_cell.angle_gamma   90.00
#
_symmetry.space_group_name_H-M   'P 1'
#
loop_
_entity.id
_entity.type
_entity.pdbx_description
1 polymer ?
#
loop_
_entity_poly.entity_id
_entity_poly.type
_entity_poly.pdbx_seq_one_letter_code
_entity_poly.pdbx_strand_id
1 'polypeptide(L)'
;MKPSSLRVLGCAIMVAAMLAGCRGTGEVRTLDLREKLPMVQVTDIEPVKIVIEPFEDRRTDKARVGTRTHLWGGTTYFNVPGDRLADMITQRLADRLKTRGWNDRVWNVRVAPAGAVPDADIVITGQVQDFSASAKSRVFST
;
A
#
# COMPACT_ATOMS: atom_id res chain seq x y z
N MET A 1 -20.81 24.78 -51.72
CA MET A 1 -21.22 24.05 -50.50
C MET A 1 -21.99 25.01 -49.60
N LYS A 2 -23.22 24.67 -49.16
CA LYS A 2 -24.09 25.56 -48.37
C LYS A 2 -23.58 25.68 -46.91
N PRO A 3 -23.55 26.88 -46.32
CA PRO A 3 -23.02 27.12 -44.96
C PRO A 3 -23.78 26.35 -43.86
N SER A 4 -25.03 25.92 -44.14
CA SER A 4 -25.81 25.07 -43.23
C SER A 4 -25.23 23.66 -43.10
N SER A 5 -24.65 23.10 -44.16
CA SER A 5 -24.04 21.76 -44.16
C SER A 5 -22.75 21.72 -43.33
N LEU A 6 -21.99 22.82 -43.32
CA LEU A 6 -20.74 22.94 -42.55
C LEU A 6 -21.00 23.05 -41.04
N ARG A 7 -22.09 23.75 -40.64
CA ARG A 7 -22.51 23.86 -39.24
C ARG A 7 -23.06 22.53 -38.69
N VAL A 8 -23.85 21.81 -39.48
CA VAL A 8 -24.37 20.48 -39.08
C VAL A 8 -23.24 19.46 -38.93
N LEU A 9 -22.26 19.48 -39.84
CA LEU A 9 -21.08 18.61 -39.76
C LEU A 9 -20.22 18.94 -38.52
N GLY A 10 -20.03 20.23 -38.21
CA GLY A 10 -19.31 20.67 -37.02
C GLY A 10 -19.97 20.23 -35.71
N CYS A 11 -21.30 20.36 -35.59
CA CYS A 11 -22.04 19.87 -34.43
C CYS A 11 -21.97 18.34 -34.31
N ALA A 12 -22.04 17.60 -35.43
CA ALA A 12 -21.95 16.15 -35.41
C ALA A 12 -20.57 15.66 -34.91
N ILE A 13 -19.48 16.32 -35.33
CA ILE A 13 -18.11 16.01 -34.88
C ILE A 13 -17.95 16.33 -33.38
N MET A 14 -18.49 17.46 -32.92
CA MET A 14 -18.42 17.86 -31.51
C MET A 14 -19.21 16.89 -30.60
N VAL A 15 -20.39 16.43 -31.03
CA VAL A 15 -21.19 15.44 -30.31
C VAL A 15 -20.50 14.06 -30.32
N ALA A 16 -19.92 13.64 -31.45
CA ALA A 16 -19.17 12.39 -31.53
C ALA A 16 -17.93 12.39 -30.61
N ALA A 17 -17.24 13.53 -30.51
CA ALA A 17 -16.10 13.70 -29.60
C ALA A 17 -16.52 13.65 -28.12
N MET A 18 -17.72 14.13 -27.78
CA MET A 18 -18.27 14.03 -26.42
C MET A 18 -18.71 12.61 -26.03
N LEU A 19 -19.06 11.77 -27.01
CA LEU A 19 -19.42 10.36 -26.77
C LEU A 19 -18.21 9.43 -26.67
N ALA A 20 -17.04 9.85 -27.15
CA ALA A 20 -15.77 9.15 -26.98
C ALA A 20 -15.19 9.39 -25.57
N GLY A 21 -15.91 8.99 -24.53
CA GLY A 21 -15.38 8.99 -23.17
C GLY A 21 -14.22 7.99 -23.03
N CYS A 22 -13.12 8.42 -22.39
CA CYS A 22 -12.02 7.53 -22.03
C CYS A 22 -12.53 6.43 -21.09
N ARG A 23 -12.74 5.22 -21.62
CA ARG A 23 -13.14 4.05 -20.84
C ARG A 23 -11.96 3.63 -19.95
N GLY A 24 -12.15 3.64 -18.63
CA GLY A 24 -11.18 3.08 -17.69
C GLY A 24 -10.95 1.59 -18.00
N THR A 25 -9.69 1.18 -18.12
CA THR A 25 -9.27 -0.15 -18.60
C THR A 25 -9.59 -1.31 -17.66
N GLY A 26 -10.02 -1.02 -16.41
CA GLY A 26 -10.27 -2.06 -15.39
C GLY A 26 -9.01 -2.80 -14.94
N GLU A 27 -7.83 -2.28 -15.30
CA GLU A 27 -6.56 -2.94 -15.07
C GLU A 27 -6.17 -2.89 -13.60
N VAL A 28 -5.92 -4.06 -13.01
CA VAL A 28 -5.38 -4.20 -11.66
C VAL A 28 -3.87 -4.01 -11.73
N ARG A 29 -3.36 -2.98 -11.04
CA ARG A 29 -1.92 -2.73 -10.90
C ARG A 29 -1.48 -3.15 -9.50
N THR A 30 -0.64 -4.17 -9.43
CA THR A 30 0.01 -4.56 -8.18
C THR A 30 1.07 -3.51 -7.85
N LEU A 31 0.88 -2.81 -6.74
CA LEU A 31 1.89 -1.90 -6.19
C LEU A 31 2.74 -2.68 -5.20
N ASP A 32 3.99 -2.93 -5.56
CA ASP A 32 4.97 -3.49 -4.62
C ASP A 32 5.64 -2.33 -3.87
N LEU A 33 5.26 -2.12 -2.61
CA LEU A 33 5.77 -1.05 -1.74
C LEU A 33 7.10 -1.43 -1.07
N ARG A 34 7.93 -2.27 -1.71
CA ARG A 34 9.26 -2.62 -1.21
C ARG A 34 10.17 -1.39 -1.24
N GLU A 35 10.41 -0.82 -0.06
CA GLU A 35 11.50 0.12 0.12
C GLU A 35 12.84 -0.61 -0.01
N LYS A 36 13.68 -0.15 -0.96
CA LYS A 36 15.07 -0.60 -1.05
C LYS A 36 15.85 -0.03 0.13
N LEU A 37 15.95 -0.81 1.21
CA LEU A 37 16.79 -0.44 2.35
C LEU A 37 18.27 -0.44 1.91
N PRO A 38 19.02 0.64 2.17
CA PRO A 38 20.46 0.64 1.92
C PRO A 38 21.14 -0.39 2.82
N MET A 39 22.07 -1.15 2.25
CA MET A 39 22.86 -2.13 2.99
C MET A 39 23.80 -1.38 3.94
N VAL A 40 23.49 -1.38 5.23
CA VAL A 40 24.37 -0.82 6.26
C VAL A 40 25.43 -1.87 6.61
N GLN A 41 26.70 -1.47 6.61
CA GLN A 41 27.81 -2.32 7.03
C GLN A 41 27.70 -2.53 8.55
N VAL A 42 27.25 -3.73 8.94
CA VAL A 42 27.08 -4.16 10.31
C VAL A 42 28.46 -4.25 10.97
N THR A 43 28.81 -3.25 11.78
CA THR A 43 30.10 -3.21 12.49
C THR A 43 29.95 -3.38 14.00
N ASP A 44 28.74 -3.20 14.55
CA ASP A 44 28.45 -3.43 15.96
C ASP A 44 26.96 -3.75 16.13
N ILE A 45 26.63 -5.00 16.49
CA ILE A 45 25.25 -5.42 16.77
C ILE A 45 25.04 -5.22 18.27
N GLU A 46 24.03 -4.44 18.64
CA GLU A 46 23.71 -4.25 20.06
C GLU A 46 23.31 -5.59 20.70
N PRO A 47 23.79 -5.94 21.91
CA PRO A 47 23.56 -7.26 22.50
C PRO A 47 22.10 -7.53 22.89
N VAL A 48 21.22 -6.52 22.78
CA VAL A 48 19.80 -6.61 23.12
C VAL A 48 19.08 -7.57 22.17
N LYS A 49 18.51 -8.64 22.72
CA LYS A 49 17.72 -9.63 22.00
C LYS A 49 16.26 -9.21 21.96
N ILE A 50 15.78 -8.92 20.76
CA ILE A 50 14.39 -8.52 20.54
C ILE A 50 13.63 -9.61 19.81
N VAL A 51 12.45 -9.90 20.33
CA VAL A 51 11.49 -10.79 19.72
C VAL A 51 10.26 -10.01 19.34
N ILE A 52 9.83 -10.18 18.10
CA ILE A 52 8.57 -9.65 17.62
C ILE A 52 7.62 -10.82 17.45
N GLU A 53 6.52 -10.81 18.18
CA GLU A 53 5.45 -11.76 17.98
C GLU A 53 4.63 -11.36 16.75
N PRO A 54 4.11 -12.33 15.95
CA PRO A 54 3.24 -12.01 14.83
C PRO A 54 2.08 -11.12 15.27
N PHE A 55 1.92 -9.97 14.63
CA PHE A 55 0.82 -9.07 14.95
C PHE A 55 -0.51 -9.70 14.57
N GLU A 56 -1.56 -9.36 15.32
CA GLU A 56 -2.92 -9.77 14.97
C GLU A 56 -3.56 -8.77 14.02
N ASP A 57 -4.25 -9.24 12.98
CA ASP A 57 -5.13 -8.39 12.18
C ASP A 57 -6.52 -8.32 12.83
N ARG A 58 -6.85 -7.16 13.41
CA ARG A 58 -8.15 -6.87 14.05
C ARG A 58 -8.97 -5.84 13.28
N ARG A 59 -8.62 -5.58 12.01
CA ARG A 59 -9.40 -4.72 11.14
C ARG A 59 -10.80 -5.28 10.94
N THR A 60 -11.77 -4.38 10.84
CA THR A 60 -13.16 -4.73 10.52
C THR A 60 -13.30 -5.28 9.10
N ASP A 61 -12.58 -4.70 8.13
CA ASP A 61 -12.49 -5.20 6.76
C ASP A 61 -11.03 -5.62 6.47
N LYS A 62 -10.81 -6.93 6.34
CA LYS A 62 -9.47 -7.48 6.09
C LYS A 62 -9.12 -7.53 4.60
N ALA A 63 -10.14 -7.60 3.75
CA ALA A 63 -9.96 -7.74 2.31
C ALA A 63 -9.63 -6.40 1.65
N ARG A 64 -10.23 -5.30 2.15
CA ARG A 64 -10.09 -3.97 1.56
C ARG A 64 -9.21 -3.07 2.39
N VAL A 65 -8.50 -2.19 1.68
CA VAL A 65 -7.67 -1.12 2.23
C VAL A 65 -8.28 0.23 1.89
N GLY A 66 -9.07 0.33 0.83
CA GLY A 66 -9.82 1.54 0.56
C GLY A 66 -10.26 1.60 -0.87
N THR A 67 -10.52 2.82 -1.34
CA THR A 67 -11.15 3.02 -2.64
C THR A 67 -10.58 4.21 -3.39
N ARG A 68 -10.74 4.15 -4.71
CA ARG A 68 -10.63 5.29 -5.60
C ARG A 68 -11.95 5.55 -6.29
N THR A 69 -12.47 6.76 -6.15
CA THR A 69 -13.61 7.24 -6.94
C THR A 69 -13.12 7.90 -8.22
N HIS A 70 -13.67 7.48 -9.36
CA HIS A 70 -13.34 8.03 -10.68
C HIS A 70 -14.25 9.23 -11.01
N LEU A 71 -13.72 10.19 -11.78
CA LEU A 71 -14.43 11.43 -12.11
C LEU A 71 -15.69 11.21 -12.96
N TRP A 72 -15.71 10.16 -13.78
CA TRP A 72 -16.80 9.83 -14.69
C TRP A 72 -17.71 8.72 -14.17
N GLY A 73 -17.65 8.46 -12.86
CA GLY A 73 -18.36 7.36 -12.21
C GLY A 73 -17.52 6.08 -12.14
N GLY A 74 -17.87 5.23 -11.17
CA GLY A 74 -17.17 3.99 -10.86
C GLY A 74 -16.24 4.11 -9.65
N THR A 75 -16.03 2.98 -8.98
CA THR A 75 -15.17 2.84 -7.80
C THR A 75 -14.20 1.68 -8.03
N THR A 76 -12.92 1.92 -7.83
CA THR A 76 -11.90 0.85 -7.75
C THR A 76 -11.59 0.60 -6.29
N TYR A 77 -11.56 -0.67 -5.88
CA TYR A 77 -11.16 -1.09 -4.55
C TYR A 77 -9.67 -1.39 -4.52
N PHE A 78 -9.00 -0.96 -3.47
CA PHE A 78 -7.62 -1.35 -3.16
C PHE A 78 -7.65 -2.45 -2.12
N ASN A 79 -6.94 -3.54 -2.40
CA ASN A 79 -6.92 -4.75 -1.58
C ASN A 79 -5.48 -5.15 -1.29
N VAL A 80 -5.25 -5.86 -0.17
CA VAL A 80 -3.97 -6.54 0.08
C VAL A 80 -4.09 -7.99 -0.37
N PRO A 81 -3.22 -8.48 -1.27
CA PRO A 81 -3.23 -9.88 -1.67
C PRO A 81 -2.97 -10.81 -0.48
N GLY A 82 -3.85 -11.79 -0.28
CA GLY A 82 -3.65 -12.93 0.62
C GLY A 82 -3.93 -12.69 2.10
N ASP A 83 -4.53 -11.55 2.50
CA ASP A 83 -4.90 -11.23 3.89
C ASP A 83 -3.72 -11.28 4.91
N ARG A 84 -2.47 -11.21 4.44
CA ARG A 84 -1.26 -11.28 5.27
C ARG A 84 -0.74 -9.90 5.70
N LEU A 85 -1.63 -8.93 5.88
CA LEU A 85 -1.22 -7.57 6.20
C LEU A 85 -0.45 -7.51 7.52
N ALA A 86 -0.94 -8.19 8.56
CA ALA A 86 -0.28 -8.19 9.86
C ALA A 86 1.09 -8.88 9.81
N ASP A 87 1.22 -10.00 9.08
CA ASP A 87 2.51 -10.65 8.82
C ASP A 87 3.48 -9.67 8.13
N MET A 88 3.01 -8.98 7.09
CA MET A 88 3.83 -8.01 6.34
C MET A 88 4.32 -6.87 7.22
N ILE A 89 3.44 -6.29 8.06
CA ILE A 89 3.81 -5.22 9.00
C ILE A 89 4.82 -5.73 10.02
N THR A 90 4.60 -6.94 10.56
CA THR A 90 5.51 -7.60 11.51
C THR A 90 6.90 -7.76 10.90
N GLN A 91 6.99 -8.31 9.69
CA GLN A 91 8.26 -8.49 8.98
C GLN A 91 8.91 -7.16 8.65
N ARG A 92 8.14 -6.16 8.21
CA ARG A 92 8.66 -4.83 7.90
C ARG A 92 9.31 -4.18 9.13
N LEU A 93 8.70 -4.31 10.31
CA LEU A 93 9.27 -3.83 11.57
C LEU A 93 10.56 -4.57 11.90
N ALA A 94 10.58 -5.90 11.78
CA ALA A 94 11.78 -6.70 12.00
C ALA A 94 12.93 -6.25 11.08
N ASP A 95 12.67 -6.10 9.79
CA ASP A 95 13.65 -5.66 8.81
C ASP A 95 14.16 -4.25 9.08
N ARG A 96 13.25 -3.34 9.49
CA ARG A 96 13.62 -1.97 9.89
C ARG A 96 14.58 -1.98 11.07
N LEU A 97 14.33 -2.78 12.10
CA LEU A 97 15.19 -2.85 13.28
C LEU A 97 16.53 -3.57 13.01
N LYS A 98 16.52 -4.61 12.15
CA LYS A 98 17.74 -5.29 11.70
C LYS A 98 18.64 -4.42 10.85
N THR A 99 18.07 -3.50 10.07
CA THR A 99 18.86 -2.64 9.17
C THR A 99 19.21 -1.30 9.79
N ARG A 100 18.33 -0.76 10.62
CA ARG A 100 18.43 0.58 11.19
C ARG A 100 17.50 0.66 12.43
N GLY A 101 17.89 0.01 13.52
CA GLY A 101 17.22 0.13 14.82
C GLY A 101 17.31 1.54 15.41
N TRP A 102 17.32 1.63 16.74
CA TRP A 102 17.41 2.91 17.44
C TRP A 102 18.75 3.60 17.15
N ASN A 103 18.73 4.92 16.89
CA ASN A 103 19.92 5.70 16.51
C ASN A 103 20.71 5.12 15.32
N ASP A 104 20.01 4.56 14.34
CA ASP A 104 20.59 3.93 13.14
C ASP A 104 21.51 2.71 13.40
N ARG A 105 21.43 2.11 14.60
CA ARG A 105 22.20 0.92 14.98
C ARG A 105 21.48 -0.37 14.60
N VAL A 106 22.24 -1.42 14.30
CA VAL A 106 21.66 -2.73 13.96
C VAL A 106 21.35 -3.50 15.24
N TRP A 107 20.12 -4.03 15.33
CA TRP A 107 19.63 -4.76 16.50
C TRP A 107 19.46 -6.26 16.19
N ASN A 108 19.66 -7.10 17.22
CA ASN A 108 19.41 -8.54 17.12
C ASN A 108 17.91 -8.83 17.26
N VAL A 109 17.21 -8.92 16.12
CA VAL A 109 15.75 -9.07 16.08
C VAL A 109 15.34 -10.38 15.41
N ARG A 110 14.38 -11.09 16.02
CA ARG A 110 13.74 -12.25 15.40
C ARG A 110 12.21 -12.18 15.51
N VAL A 111 11.52 -12.65 14.46
CA VAL A 111 10.08 -12.87 14.52
C VAL A 111 9.85 -14.30 14.99
N ALA A 112 9.11 -14.48 16.08
CA ALA A 112 8.83 -15.80 16.64
C ALA A 112 7.48 -15.83 17.34
N PRO A 113 6.79 -16.99 17.38
CA PRO A 113 5.55 -17.14 18.15
C PRO A 113 5.75 -16.83 19.63
N ALA A 114 4.65 -16.49 20.30
CA ALA A 114 4.66 -16.22 21.74
C ALA A 114 5.28 -17.37 22.54
N GLY A 115 6.19 -17.02 23.45
CA GLY A 115 6.89 -18.00 24.29
C GLY A 115 7.96 -18.85 23.61
N ALA A 116 8.20 -18.71 22.30
CA ALA A 116 9.25 -19.45 21.59
C ALA A 116 10.68 -19.00 21.96
N VAL A 117 10.79 -17.91 22.71
CA VAL A 117 12.06 -17.25 23.05
C VAL A 117 12.03 -16.85 24.54
N PRO A 118 12.37 -17.77 25.44
CA PRO A 118 12.30 -17.48 26.87
C PRO A 118 13.40 -16.51 27.35
N ASP A 119 14.46 -16.30 26.55
CA ASP A 119 15.63 -15.46 26.87
C ASP A 119 15.64 -14.12 26.12
N ALA A 120 14.46 -13.62 25.71
CA ALA A 120 14.34 -12.29 25.10
C ALA A 120 14.50 -11.19 26.15
N ASP A 121 15.28 -10.16 25.83
CA ASP A 121 15.33 -8.94 26.66
C ASP A 121 14.07 -8.09 26.45
N ILE A 122 13.57 -8.05 25.20
CA ILE A 122 12.41 -7.28 24.79
C ILE A 122 11.50 -8.14 23.92
N VAL A 123 10.20 -8.14 24.24
CA VAL A 123 9.15 -8.73 23.42
C VAL A 123 8.24 -7.62 22.92
N ILE A 124 8.06 -7.54 21.59
CA ILE A 124 7.18 -6.60 20.92
C ILE A 124 5.98 -7.36 20.39
N THR A 125 4.79 -6.96 20.83
CA THR A 125 3.50 -7.48 20.35
C THR A 125 2.69 -6.34 19.77
N GLY A 126 1.69 -6.65 18.95
CA GLY A 126 0.94 -5.61 18.26
C GLY A 126 -0.33 -6.11 17.59
N GLN A 127 -1.23 -5.17 17.31
CA GLN A 127 -2.48 -5.41 16.62
C GLN A 127 -2.67 -4.35 15.54
N VAL A 128 -3.11 -4.78 14.36
CA VAL A 128 -3.49 -3.89 13.27
C VAL A 128 -4.97 -3.56 13.43
N GLN A 129 -5.26 -2.34 13.84
CA GLN A 129 -6.63 -1.88 14.13
C GLN A 129 -7.29 -1.27 12.88
N ASP A 130 -6.55 -0.47 12.13
CA ASP A 130 -6.97 0.11 10.86
C ASP A 130 -5.80 0.09 9.87
N PHE A 131 -6.12 -0.07 8.60
CA PHE A 131 -5.16 0.12 7.51
C PHE A 131 -5.92 0.60 6.30
N SER A 132 -5.78 1.89 6.01
CA SER A 132 -6.58 2.55 4.99
C SER A 132 -5.72 3.33 3.98
N ALA A 133 -6.11 3.25 2.72
CA ALA A 133 -5.54 4.01 1.62
C ALA A 133 -6.67 4.39 0.67
N SER A 134 -7.01 5.68 0.62
CA SER A 134 -8.08 6.19 -0.25
C SER A 134 -7.54 7.26 -1.18
N ALA A 135 -8.01 7.26 -2.42
CA ALA A 135 -7.59 8.21 -3.44
C ALA A 135 -8.81 8.90 -4.07
N LYS A 136 -8.70 10.20 -4.34
CA LYS A 136 -9.73 10.95 -5.06
C LYS A 136 -9.15 11.50 -6.35
N SER A 137 -9.80 11.20 -7.47
CA SER A 137 -9.41 11.74 -8.76
C SER A 137 -9.75 13.24 -8.83
N ARG A 138 -8.86 14.07 -9.38
CA ARG A 138 -9.08 15.50 -9.65
C ARG A 138 -8.75 15.83 -11.10
N VAL A 139 -9.51 16.75 -11.70
CA VAL A 139 -9.22 17.28 -13.04
C VAL A 139 -7.91 18.09 -12.96
N PHE A 140 -6.99 17.89 -13.92
CA PHE A 140 -5.66 18.54 -13.99
C PHE A 140 -4.65 18.14 -12.89
N SER A 141 -4.78 16.95 -12.31
CA SER A 141 -3.80 16.40 -11.35
C SER A 141 -2.99 15.29 -12.01
N THR A 142 -2.00 15.66 -12.81
CA THR A 142 -0.92 14.78 -13.28
C THR A 142 0.38 15.54 -13.15
#